data_AF-A0A6B2M4Q5-F1
#
_entry.id   AF-A0A6B2M4Q5-F1
#
_cell.length_a   1.000
_cell.length_b   1.000
_cell.length_c   1.000
_cell.angle_alpha   90.00
_cell.angle_beta   90.00
_cell.angle_gamma   90.00
#
_symmetry.space_group_name_H-M   'P 1'
#
loop_
_entity.id
_entity.type
_entity.pdbx_description
1 polymer ?
#
loop_
_entity_poly.entity_id
_entity_poly.type
_entity_poly.pdbx_seq_one_letter_code
_entity_poly.pdbx_strand_id
1 'polypeptide(L)'
;MSTYTHATDIPFPYDFASAPEWFMKKARFAKRFFLNLAPIRYAMVAEDGGPVSNLEYGSTSYLGETWQLCRATLQREFQHPMNSQLCLFSSADGSGMGQTRLEARAKAVSEALERWAFQETSSGPDSMLYGYQHSMSTKGMAAFPGIFPGQARRSAIDEAFEYYSVDAWWGGTLKHWIINRDDSTIVFIDQPEYKGFIAIAIRHLDLDNYVASYGIGSGMTPEDAELKAQLEACRSQTILERREATPERSRIRPVLETEQNLLQFASASGFEMVKDRLATQPWLPALKPKVIFDGPVKGAWNKYTHVWRYALEPFPIKSQQIKFVA
;
A
#
# COMPACT_ATOMS: atom_id res chain seq x y z
N MET A 1 19.16 9.04 3.81
CA MET A 1 19.80 7.80 4.31
C MET A 1 18.87 7.17 5.34
N SER A 2 18.22 6.05 5.02
CA SER A 2 17.42 5.28 5.99
C SER A 2 18.34 4.34 6.76
N THR A 3 18.34 4.41 8.09
CA THR A 3 19.06 3.48 8.96
C THR A 3 18.09 2.42 9.46
N TYR A 4 18.45 1.14 9.31
CA TYR A 4 17.69 0.01 9.86
C TYR A 4 18.47 -0.61 11.02
N THR A 5 17.78 -0.94 12.11
CA THR A 5 18.36 -1.63 13.27
C THR A 5 17.61 -2.92 13.54
N HIS A 6 18.34 -4.03 13.70
CA HIS A 6 17.77 -5.29 14.19
C HIS A 6 17.52 -5.16 15.70
N ALA A 7 16.29 -5.31 16.14
CA ALA A 7 15.94 -5.39 17.56
C ALA A 7 14.86 -6.45 17.74
N THR A 8 15.19 -7.52 18.48
CA THR A 8 14.28 -8.65 18.76
C THR A 8 13.35 -8.39 19.93
N ASP A 9 13.62 -7.39 20.78
CA ASP A 9 12.84 -7.16 22.00
C ASP A 9 12.45 -5.70 22.13
N ILE A 10 11.14 -5.42 22.02
CA ILE A 10 10.54 -4.16 22.48
C ILE A 10 9.66 -4.52 23.68
N PRO A 11 10.00 -4.09 24.91
CA PRO A 11 9.07 -4.24 26.03
C PRO A 11 7.80 -3.45 25.70
N PHE A 12 6.63 -4.06 25.93
CA PHE A 12 5.35 -3.37 25.81
C PHE A 12 5.38 -2.08 26.66
N PRO A 13 4.80 -0.97 26.18
CA PRO A 13 4.79 0.29 26.95
C PRO A 13 3.91 0.25 28.20
N TYR A 14 3.33 -0.90 28.56
CA TYR A 14 2.43 -1.03 29.70
C TYR A 14 2.69 -2.31 30.49
N ASP A 15 3.35 -2.17 31.63
CA ASP A 15 3.28 -3.12 32.74
C ASP A 15 1.95 -2.89 33.49
N PHE A 16 0.97 -3.75 33.25
CA PHE A 16 -0.34 -3.68 33.92
C PHE A 16 -0.36 -4.41 35.27
N ALA A 17 0.75 -5.01 35.72
CA ALA A 17 0.80 -5.74 36.99
C ALA A 17 0.58 -4.84 38.21
N SER A 18 0.73 -3.52 38.05
CA SER A 18 0.62 -2.50 39.10
C SER A 18 -0.60 -1.57 38.96
N ALA A 19 -1.50 -1.82 38.00
CA ALA A 19 -2.63 -0.91 37.76
C ALA A 19 -3.68 -0.96 38.89
N PRO A 20 -4.07 0.18 39.48
CA PRO A 20 -4.99 0.21 40.62
C PRO A 20 -6.42 -0.22 40.25
N GLU A 21 -7.12 -0.88 41.17
CA GLU A 21 -8.42 -1.55 40.92
C GLU A 21 -9.52 -0.61 40.35
N TRP A 22 -9.44 0.69 40.63
CA TRP A 22 -10.36 1.69 40.08
C TRP A 22 -10.15 1.96 38.57
N PHE A 23 -8.92 1.79 38.07
CA PHE A 23 -8.60 1.80 36.63
C PHE A 23 -9.23 0.60 35.93
N MET A 24 -9.15 -0.59 36.55
CA MET A 24 -9.79 -1.82 36.04
C MET A 24 -11.32 -1.73 36.06
N LYS A 25 -11.92 -1.06 37.06
CA LYS A 25 -13.37 -0.79 37.10
C LYS A 25 -13.82 0.25 36.08
N LYS A 26 -13.03 1.31 35.82
CA LYS A 26 -13.30 2.26 34.72
C LYS A 26 -13.12 1.64 33.33
N ALA A 27 -12.15 0.74 33.15
CA ALA A 27 -11.99 -0.02 31.90
C ALA A 27 -13.20 -0.90 31.57
N ARG A 28 -13.89 -1.44 32.59
CA ARG A 28 -15.17 -2.17 32.41
C ARG A 28 -16.35 -1.25 32.10
N PHE A 29 -16.32 0.01 32.55
CA PHE A 29 -17.35 1.01 32.24
C PHE A 29 -17.11 1.69 30.88
N ALA A 30 -15.89 1.64 30.35
CA ALA A 30 -15.51 2.04 29.00
C ALA A 30 -16.03 1.07 27.90
N LYS A 31 -17.22 0.51 28.10
CA LYS A 31 -18.02 -0.26 27.12
C LYS A 31 -18.52 0.59 25.93
N ARG A 32 -17.91 1.76 25.73
CA ARG A 32 -18.12 2.71 24.62
C ARG A 32 -16.82 3.09 23.91
N PHE A 33 -15.68 2.52 24.35
CA PHE A 33 -14.41 2.53 23.64
C PHE A 33 -14.27 1.20 22.89
N PHE A 34 -14.02 1.26 21.59
CA PHE A 34 -13.63 0.11 20.78
C PHE A 34 -12.44 -0.59 21.46
N LEU A 35 -12.67 -1.78 22.03
CA LEU A 35 -11.58 -2.70 22.40
C LEU A 35 -10.92 -3.16 21.09
N ASN A 36 -9.93 -2.39 20.64
CA ASN A 36 -9.11 -2.79 19.50
C ASN A 36 -8.11 -3.84 19.99
N LEU A 37 -8.42 -5.12 19.83
CA LEU A 37 -7.50 -6.23 20.11
C LEU A 37 -6.41 -6.39 19.03
N ALA A 38 -6.39 -5.52 18.01
CA ALA A 38 -5.38 -5.58 16.97
C ALA A 38 -3.95 -5.61 17.51
N PRO A 39 -3.54 -4.83 18.54
CA PRO A 39 -2.17 -4.91 19.08
C PRO A 39 -1.81 -6.30 19.62
N ILE A 40 -2.75 -6.99 20.28
CA ILE A 40 -2.53 -8.34 20.81
C ILE A 40 -2.47 -9.37 19.67
N ARG A 41 -3.35 -9.24 18.67
CA ARG A 41 -3.30 -10.12 17.49
C ARG A 41 -2.05 -9.88 16.64
N TYR A 42 -1.61 -8.63 16.47
CA TYR A 42 -0.33 -8.30 15.84
C TYR A 42 0.87 -8.84 16.62
N ALA A 43 0.77 -8.90 17.96
CA ALA A 43 1.77 -9.56 18.78
C ALA A 43 1.81 -11.07 18.47
N MET A 44 0.67 -11.76 18.50
CA MET A 44 0.57 -13.19 18.15
C MET A 44 1.02 -13.52 16.71
N VAL A 45 0.93 -12.57 15.78
CA VAL A 45 1.41 -12.75 14.41
C VAL A 45 2.95 -12.75 14.33
N ALA A 46 3.60 -12.00 15.22
CA ALA A 46 5.02 -11.69 15.18
C ALA A 46 5.82 -12.25 16.37
N GLU A 47 5.20 -13.07 17.21
CA GLU A 47 5.82 -13.81 18.32
C GLU A 47 6.06 -15.28 17.93
N ASP A 48 6.81 -16.03 18.76
CA ASP A 48 7.24 -17.41 18.51
C ASP A 48 6.09 -18.33 18.05
N GLY A 49 6.19 -18.83 16.81
CA GLY A 49 5.19 -19.68 16.15
C GLY A 49 4.18 -18.94 15.25
N GLY A 50 4.24 -17.60 15.18
CA GLY A 50 3.47 -16.78 14.24
C GLY A 50 4.09 -16.72 12.83
N PRO A 51 3.35 -16.33 11.79
CA PRO A 51 3.81 -16.41 10.39
C PRO A 51 4.88 -15.38 10.01
N VAL A 52 5.19 -14.40 10.87
CA VAL A 52 6.27 -13.42 10.64
C VAL A 52 7.56 -13.92 11.31
N SER A 53 8.62 -14.08 10.52
CA SER A 53 9.93 -14.54 10.98
C SER A 53 10.84 -13.42 11.45
N ASN A 54 10.70 -12.21 10.88
CA ASN A 54 11.55 -11.07 11.20
C ASN A 54 10.81 -9.74 11.03
N LEU A 55 11.14 -8.77 11.89
CA LEU A 55 10.72 -7.37 11.79
C LEU A 55 11.94 -6.47 11.80
N GLU A 56 12.12 -5.68 10.74
CA GLU A 56 13.18 -4.68 10.66
C GLU A 56 12.59 -3.29 10.85
N TYR A 57 13.20 -2.48 11.71
CA TYR A 57 12.77 -1.12 11.96
C TYR A 57 13.77 -0.13 11.40
N GLY A 58 13.25 0.99 10.91
CA GLY A 58 14.06 2.14 10.54
C GLY A 58 13.30 3.43 10.76
N SER A 59 13.93 4.53 10.39
CA SER A 59 13.27 5.84 10.34
C SER A 59 13.75 6.62 9.12
N THR A 60 12.92 7.55 8.69
CA THR A 60 13.22 8.46 7.59
C THR A 60 12.53 9.79 7.83
N SER A 61 12.99 10.84 7.14
CA SER A 61 12.35 12.15 7.18
C SER A 61 11.59 12.38 5.89
N TYR A 62 10.28 12.62 5.98
CA TYR A 62 9.44 12.99 4.85
C TYR A 62 8.57 14.19 5.26
N LEU A 63 8.48 15.19 4.38
CA LEU A 63 7.70 16.42 4.60
C LEU A 63 8.04 17.14 5.92
N GLY A 64 9.32 17.14 6.30
CA GLY A 64 9.80 17.77 7.54
C GLY A 64 9.49 16.98 8.82
N GLU A 65 8.80 15.85 8.73
CA GLU A 65 8.49 14.98 9.87
C GLU A 65 9.36 13.71 9.87
N THR A 66 9.58 13.15 11.06
CA THR A 66 10.23 11.85 11.21
C THR A 66 9.19 10.74 11.17
N TRP A 67 9.31 9.86 10.18
CA TRP A 67 8.46 8.69 10.00
C TRP A 67 9.19 7.43 10.44
N GLN A 68 8.45 6.55 11.09
CA GLN A 68 8.93 5.22 11.46
C GLN A 68 8.64 4.26 10.31
N LEU A 69 9.63 3.46 9.96
CA LEU A 69 9.55 2.42 8.95
C LEU A 69 9.59 1.05 9.62
N CYS A 70 8.81 0.11 9.11
CA CYS A 70 8.89 -1.29 9.47
C CYS A 70 8.82 -2.15 8.22
N ARG A 71 9.57 -3.25 8.23
CA ARG A 71 9.51 -4.31 7.23
C ARG A 71 9.20 -5.61 7.94
N ALA A 72 8.29 -6.38 7.38
CA ALA A 72 7.92 -7.70 7.86
C ALA A 72 8.33 -8.75 6.83
N THR A 73 9.03 -9.76 7.32
CA THR A 73 9.40 -10.95 6.53
C THR A 73 8.63 -12.13 7.10
N LEU A 74 7.93 -12.86 6.24
CA LEU A 74 7.21 -14.07 6.62
C LEU A 74 8.18 -15.24 6.87
N GLN A 75 7.71 -16.30 7.52
CA GLN A 75 8.42 -17.57 7.52
C GLN A 75 8.51 -18.13 6.10
N ARG A 76 9.56 -18.91 5.81
CA ARG A 76 9.94 -19.31 4.45
C ARG A 76 8.83 -20.05 3.70
N GLU A 77 8.04 -20.84 4.40
CA GLU A 77 6.89 -21.58 3.88
C GLU A 77 5.74 -20.69 3.41
N PHE A 78 5.65 -19.45 3.92
CA PHE A 78 4.61 -18.47 3.56
C PHE A 78 5.12 -17.38 2.61
N GLN A 79 6.42 -17.40 2.27
CA GLN A 79 7.01 -16.43 1.35
C GLN A 79 6.67 -16.75 -0.12
N HIS A 80 6.54 -15.70 -0.93
CA HIS A 80 6.33 -15.86 -2.36
C HIS A 80 7.57 -16.46 -3.05
N PRO A 81 7.44 -17.44 -3.96
CA PRO A 81 8.61 -18.08 -4.59
C PRO A 81 9.51 -17.11 -5.38
N MET A 82 8.94 -16.01 -5.88
CA MET A 82 9.68 -14.98 -6.62
C MET A 82 10.21 -13.83 -5.75
N ASN A 83 10.11 -13.90 -4.41
CA ASN A 83 10.54 -12.79 -3.55
C ASN A 83 12.03 -12.45 -3.74
N SER A 84 12.85 -13.44 -4.10
CA SER A 84 14.27 -13.29 -4.42
C SER A 84 14.55 -12.63 -5.78
N GLN A 85 13.53 -12.46 -6.62
CA GLN A 85 13.63 -11.88 -7.97
C GLN A 85 13.16 -10.42 -8.03
N LEU A 86 12.50 -9.92 -6.98
CA LEU A 86 12.12 -8.51 -6.85
C LEU A 86 13.38 -7.67 -6.69
N CYS A 87 13.55 -6.65 -7.54
CA CYS A 87 14.85 -5.98 -7.67
C CYS A 87 14.82 -4.47 -7.38
N LEU A 88 13.66 -3.81 -7.50
CA LEU A 88 13.49 -2.41 -7.09
C LEU A 88 12.87 -2.32 -5.70
N PHE A 89 11.85 -3.15 -5.44
CA PHE A 89 11.21 -3.23 -4.14
C PHE A 89 11.95 -4.22 -3.22
N SER A 90 11.95 -3.95 -1.92
CA SER A 90 12.58 -4.80 -0.90
C SER A 90 12.02 -6.22 -0.96
N SER A 91 12.84 -7.23 -0.67
CA SER A 91 12.43 -8.64 -0.50
C SER A 91 11.58 -8.90 0.77
N ALA A 92 11.04 -7.84 1.37
CA ALA A 92 10.18 -7.97 2.54
C ALA A 92 8.75 -8.26 2.06
N ASP A 93 8.07 -9.19 2.72
CA ASP A 93 6.69 -9.57 2.41
C ASP A 93 5.68 -8.48 2.78
N GLY A 94 6.06 -7.56 3.68
CA GLY A 94 5.27 -6.37 3.96
C GLY A 94 6.13 -5.20 4.39
N SER A 95 5.62 -4.01 4.16
CA SER A 95 6.24 -2.74 4.49
C SER A 95 5.23 -1.83 5.15
N GLY A 96 5.70 -0.98 6.05
CA GLY A 96 4.82 -0.08 6.77
C GLY A 96 5.53 1.19 7.16
N MET A 97 4.79 2.27 7.06
CA MET A 97 5.23 3.59 7.47
C MET A 97 4.16 4.27 8.31
N GLY A 98 4.57 4.87 9.42
CA GLY A 98 3.67 5.56 10.33
C GLY A 98 4.40 6.56 11.20
N GLN A 99 3.65 7.40 11.90
CA GLN A 99 4.22 8.37 12.84
C GLN A 99 4.80 7.67 14.08
N THR A 100 4.33 6.45 14.36
CA THR A 100 4.82 5.63 15.46
C THR A 100 5.33 4.28 14.96
N ARG A 101 6.26 3.66 15.71
CA ARG A 101 6.76 2.31 15.40
C ARG A 101 5.64 1.27 15.40
N LEU A 102 4.67 1.42 16.30
CA LEU A 102 3.54 0.50 16.41
C LEU A 102 2.66 0.55 15.15
N GLU A 103 2.40 1.75 14.63
CA GLU A 103 1.64 1.93 13.40
C GLU A 103 2.40 1.36 12.19
N ALA A 104 3.69 1.68 12.07
CA ALA A 104 4.54 1.13 11.00
C ALA A 104 4.57 -0.40 11.03
N ARG A 105 4.74 -1.00 12.22
CA ARG A 105 4.67 -2.45 12.43
C ARG A 105 3.33 -3.03 12.01
N ALA A 106 2.23 -2.43 12.46
CA ALA A 106 0.88 -2.89 12.14
C ALA A 106 0.64 -2.90 10.63
N LYS A 107 1.03 -1.84 9.91
CA LYS A 107 0.95 -1.77 8.45
C LYS A 107 1.80 -2.85 7.78
N ALA A 108 3.07 -2.99 8.16
CA ALA A 108 3.98 -3.98 7.60
C ALA A 108 3.47 -5.42 7.78
N VAL A 109 2.99 -5.75 8.98
CA VAL A 109 2.43 -7.08 9.27
C VAL A 109 1.14 -7.32 8.50
N SER A 110 0.30 -6.30 8.33
CA SER A 110 -0.95 -6.42 7.55
C SER A 110 -0.65 -6.72 6.09
N GLU A 111 0.25 -5.96 5.47
CA GLU A 111 0.67 -6.18 4.09
C GLU A 111 1.27 -7.59 3.92
N ALA A 112 2.10 -8.05 4.86
CA ALA A 112 2.66 -9.41 4.81
C ALA A 112 1.58 -10.50 4.86
N LEU A 113 0.61 -10.40 5.77
CA LEU A 113 -0.50 -11.37 5.87
C LEU A 113 -1.41 -11.34 4.63
N GLU A 114 -1.60 -10.16 4.05
CA GLU A 114 -2.32 -10.00 2.79
C GLU A 114 -1.58 -10.73 1.65
N ARG A 115 -0.27 -10.52 1.50
CA ARG A 115 0.51 -11.20 0.46
C ARG A 115 0.52 -12.73 0.63
N TRP A 116 0.57 -13.22 1.87
CA TRP A 116 0.39 -14.65 2.15
C TRP A 116 -0.99 -15.15 1.67
N ALA A 117 -2.07 -14.44 2.01
CA ALA A 117 -3.42 -14.82 1.59
C ALA A 117 -3.57 -14.81 0.06
N PHE A 118 -2.95 -13.84 -0.62
CA PHE A 118 -2.92 -13.77 -2.07
C PHE A 118 -2.25 -14.99 -2.66
N GLN A 119 -1.06 -15.35 -2.18
CA GLN A 119 -0.29 -16.48 -2.71
C GLN A 119 -1.06 -17.80 -2.63
N GLU A 120 -1.69 -18.11 -1.49
CA GLU A 120 -2.45 -19.35 -1.33
C GLU A 120 -3.72 -19.37 -2.19
N THR A 121 -4.37 -18.23 -2.39
CA THR A 121 -5.67 -18.19 -3.09
C THR A 121 -5.59 -17.95 -4.58
N SER A 122 -4.55 -17.26 -5.05
CA SER A 122 -4.32 -16.99 -6.49
C SER A 122 -3.97 -18.25 -7.27
N SER A 123 -3.23 -19.17 -6.64
CA SER A 123 -2.84 -20.46 -7.21
C SER A 123 -3.80 -21.60 -6.85
N GLY A 124 -4.73 -21.36 -5.94
CA GLY A 124 -5.69 -22.34 -5.42
C GLY A 124 -6.98 -22.49 -6.24
N PRO A 125 -7.85 -23.45 -5.85
CA PRO A 125 -9.11 -23.70 -6.55
C PRO A 125 -10.10 -22.53 -6.47
N ASP A 126 -10.00 -21.71 -5.43
CA ASP A 126 -10.84 -20.52 -5.22
C ASP A 126 -10.38 -19.31 -6.06
N SER A 127 -9.38 -19.47 -6.92
CA SER A 127 -8.82 -18.35 -7.69
C SER A 127 -9.88 -17.62 -8.52
N MET A 128 -10.79 -18.40 -9.14
CA MET A 128 -11.93 -17.85 -9.89
C MET A 128 -12.95 -17.13 -9.01
N LEU A 129 -13.17 -17.61 -7.79
CA LEU A 129 -14.12 -17.03 -6.84
C LEU A 129 -13.73 -15.60 -6.47
N TYR A 130 -12.44 -15.39 -6.23
CA TYR A 130 -11.93 -14.10 -5.78
C TYR A 130 -11.72 -13.10 -6.92
N GLY A 131 -11.86 -13.51 -8.20
CA GLY A 131 -11.77 -12.62 -9.35
C GLY A 131 -10.34 -12.46 -9.92
N TYR A 132 -9.41 -13.37 -9.61
CA TYR A 132 -8.03 -13.28 -10.10
C TYR A 132 -7.90 -13.45 -11.62
N GLN A 133 -8.89 -14.06 -12.28
CA GLN A 133 -8.97 -14.13 -13.75
C GLN A 133 -9.10 -12.75 -14.42
N HIS A 134 -9.58 -11.75 -13.68
CA HIS A 134 -9.67 -10.37 -14.15
C HIS A 134 -8.49 -9.55 -13.64
N SER A 135 -8.06 -9.75 -12.41
CA SER A 135 -6.93 -9.05 -11.80
C SER A 135 -6.09 -10.00 -10.94
N MET A 136 -4.99 -10.50 -11.52
CA MET A 136 -4.00 -11.34 -10.82
C MET A 136 -3.06 -10.45 -9.99
N SER A 137 -3.61 -9.78 -8.98
CA SER A 137 -2.88 -8.88 -8.09
C SER A 137 -3.54 -8.82 -6.70
N THR A 138 -2.85 -8.21 -5.75
CA THR A 138 -3.39 -7.89 -4.41
C THR A 138 -4.32 -6.68 -4.41
N LYS A 139 -4.50 -5.98 -5.55
CA LYS A 139 -5.31 -4.75 -5.62
C LYS A 139 -6.72 -4.98 -5.09
N GLY A 140 -7.10 -4.15 -4.13
CA GLY A 140 -8.39 -4.27 -3.45
C GLY A 140 -8.40 -5.41 -2.44
N MET A 141 -7.26 -5.73 -1.84
CA MET A 141 -7.17 -6.72 -0.77
C MET A 141 -6.57 -6.05 0.45
N ALA A 142 -7.09 -6.39 1.63
CA ALA A 142 -6.55 -5.82 2.86
C ALA A 142 -6.66 -6.82 4.00
N ALA A 143 -5.59 -6.92 4.78
CA ALA A 143 -5.60 -7.65 6.04
C ALA A 143 -5.77 -6.66 7.21
N PHE A 144 -6.64 -7.00 8.15
CA PHE A 144 -6.74 -6.26 9.40
C PHE A 144 -7.04 -7.19 10.58
N PRO A 145 -6.18 -7.24 11.62
CA PRO A 145 -6.33 -8.15 12.75
C PRO A 145 -7.27 -7.60 13.84
N GLY A 146 -8.27 -6.80 13.45
CA GLY A 146 -9.33 -6.36 14.35
C GLY A 146 -10.29 -7.48 14.73
N ILE A 147 -11.22 -7.21 15.64
CA ILE A 147 -12.29 -8.17 16.01
C ILE A 147 -13.33 -8.29 14.89
N PHE A 148 -13.54 -7.20 14.14
CA PHE A 148 -14.55 -7.11 13.11
C PHE A 148 -13.91 -6.97 11.73
N PRO A 149 -14.41 -7.68 10.71
CA PRO A 149 -13.85 -7.64 9.36
C PRO A 149 -14.11 -6.32 8.63
N GLY A 150 -14.98 -5.47 9.16
CA GLY A 150 -15.37 -4.21 8.51
C GLY A 150 -14.23 -3.22 8.29
N GLN A 151 -13.13 -3.31 9.05
CA GLN A 151 -11.95 -2.48 8.82
C GLN A 151 -11.17 -2.96 7.59
N ALA A 152 -10.91 -4.26 7.48
CA ALA A 152 -10.32 -4.87 6.29
C ALA A 152 -11.16 -4.56 5.03
N ARG A 153 -12.50 -4.67 5.13
CA ARG A 153 -13.39 -4.33 4.01
C ARG A 153 -13.24 -2.87 3.55
N ARG A 154 -13.19 -1.91 4.47
CA ARG A 154 -13.03 -0.49 4.12
C ARG A 154 -11.72 -0.24 3.41
N SER A 155 -10.61 -0.72 3.99
CA SER A 155 -9.28 -0.58 3.36
C SER A 155 -9.21 -1.25 1.98
N ALA A 156 -9.83 -2.42 1.81
CA ALA A 156 -9.91 -3.09 0.51
C ALA A 156 -10.72 -2.30 -0.53
N ILE A 157 -11.81 -1.63 -0.11
CA ILE A 157 -12.59 -0.74 -0.99
C ILE A 157 -11.74 0.45 -1.41
N ASP A 158 -11.13 1.14 -0.44
CA ASP A 158 -10.33 2.34 -0.68
C ASP A 158 -9.21 2.05 -1.68
N GLU A 159 -8.49 0.95 -1.49
CA GLU A 159 -7.42 0.51 -2.38
C GLU A 159 -7.95 0.12 -3.78
N ALA A 160 -9.05 -0.63 -3.86
CA ALA A 160 -9.62 -1.02 -5.15
C ALA A 160 -10.00 0.21 -6.00
N PHE A 161 -10.62 1.22 -5.37
CA PHE A 161 -11.00 2.46 -6.02
C PHE A 161 -9.78 3.33 -6.35
N GLU A 162 -8.76 3.34 -5.50
CA GLU A 162 -7.48 4.01 -5.76
C GLU A 162 -6.90 3.60 -7.12
N TYR A 163 -6.70 2.29 -7.32
CA TYR A 163 -6.15 1.75 -8.56
C TYR A 163 -7.09 1.92 -9.76
N TYR A 164 -8.38 1.60 -9.61
CA TYR A 164 -9.33 1.72 -10.71
C TYR A 164 -9.42 3.17 -11.21
N SER A 165 -9.42 4.14 -10.30
CA SER A 165 -9.59 5.54 -10.67
C SER A 165 -8.36 6.11 -11.36
N VAL A 166 -7.17 5.67 -10.97
CA VAL A 166 -5.94 6.02 -11.70
C VAL A 166 -5.97 5.47 -13.13
N ASP A 167 -6.34 4.21 -13.30
CA ASP A 167 -6.47 3.61 -14.64
C ASP A 167 -7.54 4.31 -15.48
N ALA A 168 -8.69 4.63 -14.88
CA ALA A 168 -9.79 5.31 -15.53
C ALA A 168 -9.48 6.78 -15.88
N TRP A 169 -8.72 7.47 -15.02
CA TRP A 169 -8.18 8.79 -15.30
C TRP A 169 -7.19 8.72 -16.45
N TRP A 170 -6.23 7.78 -16.41
CA TRP A 170 -5.25 7.60 -17.47
C TRP A 170 -5.90 7.27 -18.82
N GLY A 171 -6.94 6.43 -18.79
CA GLY A 171 -7.78 6.10 -19.94
C GLY A 171 -8.70 7.21 -20.45
N GLY A 172 -8.69 8.39 -19.79
CA GLY A 172 -9.38 9.60 -20.26
C GLY A 172 -10.87 9.67 -19.94
N THR A 173 -11.33 8.93 -18.93
CA THR A 173 -12.75 8.92 -18.53
C THR A 173 -13.03 9.78 -17.31
N LEU A 174 -12.02 10.05 -16.47
CA LEU A 174 -12.17 10.83 -15.24
C LEU A 174 -11.51 12.20 -15.34
N LYS A 175 -12.17 13.17 -14.70
CA LYS A 175 -11.66 14.54 -14.50
C LYS A 175 -10.62 14.55 -13.39
N HIS A 176 -9.85 15.63 -13.35
CA HIS A 176 -8.93 15.89 -12.26
C HIS A 176 -8.83 17.39 -12.00
N TRP A 177 -8.29 17.73 -10.83
CA TRP A 177 -7.88 19.08 -10.46
C TRP A 177 -6.54 19.03 -9.73
N ILE A 178 -5.81 20.15 -9.73
CA ILE A 178 -4.40 20.18 -9.33
C ILE A 178 -4.17 21.20 -8.21
N ILE A 179 -3.36 20.80 -7.23
CA ILE A 179 -2.69 21.70 -6.29
C ILE A 179 -1.18 21.63 -6.54
N ASN A 180 -0.53 22.78 -6.72
CA ASN A 180 0.92 22.85 -6.74
C ASN A 180 1.45 23.13 -5.33
N ARG A 181 2.43 22.35 -4.91
CA ARG A 181 3.26 22.54 -3.72
C ARG A 181 4.67 22.91 -4.16
N ASP A 182 5.51 23.30 -3.22
CA ASP A 182 6.89 23.74 -3.52
C ASP A 182 7.73 22.63 -4.19
N ASP A 183 7.52 21.38 -3.79
CA ASP A 183 8.31 20.23 -4.23
C ASP A 183 7.50 19.17 -4.99
N SER A 184 6.20 19.41 -5.19
CA SER A 184 5.29 18.42 -5.74
C SER A 184 4.05 19.02 -6.39
N THR A 185 3.46 18.27 -7.29
CA THR A 185 2.17 18.56 -7.91
C THR A 185 1.20 17.46 -7.48
N ILE A 186 0.11 17.86 -6.82
CA ILE A 186 -0.93 16.94 -6.34
C ILE A 186 -2.10 16.98 -7.31
N VAL A 187 -2.47 15.82 -7.83
CA VAL A 187 -3.53 15.64 -8.80
C VAL A 187 -4.65 14.85 -8.15
N PHE A 188 -5.78 15.48 -7.90
CA PHE A 188 -6.95 14.82 -7.36
C PHE A 188 -7.84 14.33 -8.50
N ILE A 189 -8.25 13.06 -8.43
CA ILE A 189 -9.08 12.40 -9.43
C ILE A 189 -10.53 12.40 -8.96
N ASP A 190 -11.43 12.90 -9.80
CA ASP A 190 -12.86 12.90 -9.52
C ASP A 190 -13.45 11.52 -9.84
N GLN A 191 -13.67 10.69 -8.82
CA GLN A 191 -14.31 9.38 -8.92
C GLN A 191 -15.74 9.43 -8.32
N PRO A 192 -16.81 9.55 -9.13
CA PRO A 192 -18.17 9.74 -8.63
C PRO A 192 -18.72 8.60 -7.77
N GLU A 193 -18.21 7.38 -7.96
CA GLU A 193 -18.72 6.19 -7.27
C GLU A 193 -17.95 5.88 -5.97
N TYR A 194 -16.91 6.66 -5.66
CA TYR A 194 -16.11 6.51 -4.44
C TYR A 194 -16.47 7.59 -3.42
N LYS A 195 -16.70 7.20 -2.17
CA LYS A 195 -17.03 8.11 -1.06
C LYS A 195 -15.76 8.58 -0.33
N GLY A 196 -14.82 9.11 -1.10
CA GLY A 196 -13.53 9.60 -0.62
C GLY A 196 -12.80 10.34 -1.72
N PHE A 197 -11.51 10.60 -1.49
CA PHE A 197 -10.63 11.31 -2.40
C PHE A 197 -9.52 10.38 -2.85
N ILE A 198 -9.06 10.58 -4.09
CA ILE A 198 -7.94 9.86 -4.68
C ILE A 198 -7.00 10.91 -5.23
N ALA A 199 -5.73 10.84 -4.82
CA ALA A 199 -4.69 11.77 -5.19
C ALA A 199 -3.50 11.02 -5.80
N ILE A 200 -2.87 11.66 -6.79
CA ILE A 200 -1.53 11.32 -7.27
C ILE A 200 -0.60 12.46 -6.85
N ALA A 201 0.47 12.14 -6.13
CA ALA A 201 1.54 13.09 -5.87
C ALA A 201 2.64 12.88 -6.91
N ILE A 202 3.02 13.96 -7.59
CA ILE A 202 4.12 13.98 -8.56
C ILE A 202 5.21 14.85 -7.96
N ARG A 203 6.29 14.23 -7.45
CA ARG A 203 7.45 14.98 -6.94
C ARG A 203 8.46 15.15 -8.06
N HIS A 204 8.92 16.38 -8.24
CA HIS A 204 9.93 16.71 -9.25
C HIS A 204 11.31 16.34 -8.72
N LEU A 205 12.06 15.60 -9.53
CA LEU A 205 13.39 15.11 -9.17
C LEU A 205 14.45 15.78 -10.04
N ASP A 206 15.62 16.01 -9.44
CA ASP A 206 16.82 16.48 -10.13
C ASP A 206 17.84 15.34 -10.15
N LEU A 207 17.54 14.29 -10.91
CA LEU A 207 18.42 13.14 -11.14
C LEU A 207 18.67 12.97 -12.65
N ASP A 208 19.84 12.46 -13.01
CA ASP A 208 20.27 12.34 -14.42
C ASP A 208 19.30 11.52 -15.28
N ASN A 209 18.79 10.39 -14.75
CA ASN A 209 17.89 9.51 -15.51
C ASN A 209 16.40 9.65 -15.14
N TYR A 210 16.08 10.39 -14.08
CA TYR A 210 14.72 10.45 -13.54
C TYR A 210 14.35 11.88 -13.15
N VAL A 211 13.23 12.36 -13.68
CA VAL A 211 12.75 13.73 -13.48
C VAL A 211 11.54 13.81 -12.55
N ALA A 212 10.91 12.67 -12.25
CA ALA A 212 9.74 12.62 -11.40
C ALA A 212 9.65 11.32 -10.60
N SER A 213 8.97 11.38 -9.45
CA SER A 213 8.46 10.21 -8.74
C SER A 213 6.98 10.37 -8.45
N TYR A 214 6.29 9.23 -8.39
CA TYR A 214 4.84 9.17 -8.24
C TYR A 214 4.45 8.37 -7.01
N GLY A 215 3.38 8.79 -6.38
CA GLY A 215 2.69 8.05 -5.35
C GLY A 215 1.20 8.27 -5.46
N ILE A 216 0.44 7.26 -5.06
CA ILE A 216 -1.02 7.28 -5.14
C ILE A 216 -1.55 7.12 -3.72
N GLY A 217 -2.59 7.85 -3.40
CA GLY A 217 -3.22 7.80 -2.10
C GLY A 217 -4.72 8.01 -2.19
N SER A 218 -5.45 7.16 -1.48
CA SER A 218 -6.87 7.32 -1.18
C SER A 218 -7.07 7.73 0.28
N GLY A 219 -8.12 8.52 0.53
CA GLY A 219 -8.46 8.99 1.87
C GLY A 219 -9.92 9.43 1.98
N MET A 220 -10.42 9.55 3.20
CA MET A 220 -11.77 10.08 3.45
C MET A 220 -11.84 11.61 3.28
N THR A 221 -10.68 12.26 3.40
CA THR A 221 -10.49 13.71 3.20
C THR A 221 -9.45 13.95 2.11
N PRO A 222 -9.43 15.13 1.47
CA PRO A 222 -8.38 15.51 0.53
C PRO A 222 -6.99 15.45 1.16
N GLU A 223 -6.86 15.89 2.42
CA GLU A 223 -5.61 15.93 3.16
C GLU A 223 -5.05 14.52 3.41
N ASP A 224 -5.91 13.56 3.77
CA ASP A 224 -5.51 12.17 3.96
C ASP A 224 -5.00 11.54 2.65
N ALA A 225 -5.73 11.78 1.54
CA ALA A 225 -5.38 11.26 0.22
C ALA A 225 -4.05 11.86 -0.26
N GLU A 226 -3.89 13.18 -0.12
CA GLU A 226 -2.65 13.90 -0.45
C GLU A 226 -1.48 13.39 0.38
N LEU A 227 -1.62 13.29 1.71
CA LEU A 227 -0.55 12.82 2.59
C LEU A 227 -0.11 11.41 2.19
N LYS A 228 -1.06 10.50 1.99
CA LYS A 228 -0.76 9.11 1.56
C LYS A 228 -0.04 9.11 0.20
N ALA A 229 -0.51 9.89 -0.77
CA ALA A 229 0.10 9.99 -2.09
C ALA A 229 1.53 10.53 -2.02
N GLN A 230 1.76 11.59 -1.23
CA GLN A 230 3.11 12.16 -1.05
C GLN A 230 4.07 11.19 -0.38
N LEU A 231 3.61 10.48 0.64
CA LEU A 231 4.39 9.45 1.34
C LEU A 231 4.81 8.31 0.40
N GLU A 232 3.90 7.85 -0.45
CA GLU A 232 4.23 6.87 -1.49
C GLU A 232 5.18 7.43 -2.55
N ALA A 233 5.03 8.69 -2.95
CA ALA A 233 5.94 9.34 -3.90
C ALA A 233 7.36 9.46 -3.32
N CYS A 234 7.47 9.83 -2.04
CA CYS A 234 8.74 9.84 -1.31
C CYS A 234 9.39 8.46 -1.22
N ARG A 235 8.60 7.40 -1.07
CA ARG A 235 9.07 6.01 -1.12
C ARG A 235 9.62 5.66 -2.51
N SER A 236 8.88 6.02 -3.57
CA SER A 236 9.31 5.85 -4.97
C SER A 236 10.59 6.64 -5.27
N GLN A 237 10.69 7.89 -4.81
CA GLN A 237 11.89 8.72 -4.93
C GLN A 237 13.12 8.01 -4.36
N THR A 238 13.01 7.43 -3.16
CA THR A 238 14.12 6.73 -2.50
C THR A 238 14.62 5.53 -3.35
N ILE A 239 13.71 4.84 -4.03
CA ILE A 239 14.05 3.73 -4.94
C ILE A 239 14.81 4.26 -6.17
N LEU A 240 14.34 5.36 -6.76
CA LEU A 240 14.96 5.99 -7.93
C LEU A 240 16.34 6.55 -7.60
N GLU A 241 16.50 7.27 -6.49
CA GLU A 241 17.80 7.78 -6.01
C GLU A 241 18.81 6.65 -5.80
N ARG A 242 18.39 5.56 -5.15
CA ARG A 242 19.25 4.39 -4.93
C ARG A 242 19.67 3.76 -6.26
N ARG A 243 18.74 3.66 -7.21
CA ARG A 243 19.01 3.11 -8.53
C ARG A 243 19.97 4.01 -9.33
N GLU A 244 19.79 5.33 -9.25
CA GLU A 244 20.68 6.32 -9.87
C GLU A 244 22.11 6.16 -9.34
N ALA A 245 22.27 6.13 -8.02
CA ALA A 245 23.56 5.92 -7.36
C ALA A 245 24.19 4.54 -7.62
N THR A 246 23.43 3.57 -8.12
CA THR A 246 23.94 2.24 -8.47
C THR A 246 24.52 2.28 -9.90
N PRO A 247 25.79 1.87 -10.11
CA PRO A 247 26.39 1.85 -11.44
C PRO A 247 25.56 1.04 -12.44
N GLU A 248 25.40 1.54 -13.67
CA GLU A 248 24.50 0.96 -14.67
C GLU A 248 24.72 -0.54 -14.90
N ARG A 249 25.99 -0.97 -15.01
CA ARG A 249 26.39 -2.38 -15.16
C ARG A 249 25.95 -3.31 -14.02
N SER A 250 25.61 -2.74 -12.86
CA SER A 250 25.18 -3.44 -11.65
C SER A 250 23.68 -3.28 -11.40
N ARG A 251 22.97 -2.49 -12.21
CA ARG A 251 21.51 -2.33 -12.10
C ARG A 251 20.83 -3.60 -12.57
N ILE A 252 20.08 -4.23 -11.69
CA ILE A 252 19.20 -5.36 -12.05
C ILE A 252 18.03 -4.80 -12.87
N ARG A 253 17.61 -5.54 -13.90
CA ARG A 253 16.45 -5.19 -14.72
C ARG A 253 15.17 -5.61 -14.01
N PRO A 254 14.16 -4.73 -13.91
CA PRO A 254 12.87 -5.07 -13.32
C PRO A 254 12.14 -6.13 -14.15
N VAL A 255 11.60 -7.13 -13.44
CA VAL A 255 10.82 -8.22 -14.05
C VAL A 255 9.33 -7.88 -14.02
N LEU A 256 8.88 -7.16 -12.99
CA LEU A 256 7.47 -6.80 -12.84
C LEU A 256 7.09 -5.60 -13.72
N GLU A 257 5.90 -5.66 -14.31
CA GLU A 257 5.32 -4.56 -15.10
C GLU A 257 5.23 -3.27 -14.27
N THR A 258 4.88 -3.36 -12.99
CA THR A 258 4.79 -2.20 -12.08
C THR A 258 6.16 -1.52 -11.87
N GLU A 259 7.21 -2.31 -11.68
CA GLU A 259 8.58 -1.81 -11.58
C GLU A 259 9.07 -1.18 -12.89
N GLN A 260 8.74 -1.78 -14.03
CA GLN A 260 9.05 -1.25 -15.36
C GLN A 260 8.33 0.08 -15.61
N ASN A 261 7.04 0.15 -15.30
CA ASN A 261 6.24 1.36 -15.43
C ASN A 261 6.77 2.46 -14.51
N LEU A 262 7.15 2.16 -13.27
CA LEU A 262 7.76 3.13 -12.36
C LEU A 262 8.96 3.81 -12.99
N LEU A 263 9.89 3.05 -13.58
CA LEU A 263 11.06 3.61 -14.25
C LEU A 263 10.68 4.39 -15.52
N GLN A 264 9.75 3.87 -16.30
CA GLN A 264 9.31 4.50 -17.54
C GLN A 264 8.72 5.89 -17.27
N PHE A 265 7.74 5.99 -16.36
CA PHE A 265 7.09 7.26 -16.06
C PHE A 265 7.97 8.23 -15.28
N ALA A 266 8.97 7.73 -14.53
CA ALA A 266 9.96 8.57 -13.85
C ALA A 266 10.95 9.21 -14.82
N SER A 267 11.17 8.63 -16.01
CA SER A 267 12.04 9.18 -17.04
C SER A 267 11.48 10.47 -17.65
N ALA A 268 12.33 11.26 -18.32
CA ALA A 268 11.89 12.47 -19.00
C ALA A 268 10.78 12.22 -20.04
N SER A 269 10.93 11.19 -20.87
CA SER A 269 9.93 10.87 -21.91
C SER A 269 8.61 10.39 -21.31
N GLY A 270 8.65 9.58 -20.25
CA GLY A 270 7.44 9.17 -19.54
C GLY A 270 6.75 10.33 -18.85
N PHE A 271 7.50 11.25 -18.26
CA PHE A 271 6.95 12.44 -17.62
C PHE A 271 6.27 13.39 -18.63
N GLU A 272 6.77 13.51 -19.86
CA GLU A 272 6.06 14.23 -20.93
C GLU A 272 4.66 13.63 -21.17
N MET A 273 4.52 12.30 -21.19
CA MET A 273 3.21 11.65 -21.34
C MET A 273 2.26 12.02 -20.19
N VAL A 274 2.79 12.17 -18.98
CA VAL A 274 1.99 12.61 -17.81
C VAL A 274 1.57 14.07 -17.97
N LYS A 275 2.46 14.95 -18.41
CA LYS A 275 2.12 16.36 -18.67
C LYS A 275 1.04 16.49 -19.75
N ASP A 276 1.16 15.73 -20.83
CA ASP A 276 0.13 15.66 -21.88
C ASP A 276 -1.22 15.19 -21.29
N ARG A 277 -1.18 14.17 -20.41
CA ARG A 277 -2.39 13.71 -19.75
C ARG A 277 -2.99 14.79 -18.83
N LEU A 278 -2.19 15.52 -18.07
CA LEU A 278 -2.66 16.60 -17.19
C LEU A 278 -3.25 17.77 -17.98
N ALA A 279 -2.73 18.06 -19.19
CA ALA A 279 -3.26 19.10 -20.05
C ALA A 279 -4.60 18.73 -20.73
N THR A 280 -4.98 17.45 -20.74
CA THR A 280 -6.16 16.97 -21.47
C THR A 280 -7.40 16.84 -20.59
N GLN A 281 -8.54 17.27 -21.13
CA GLN A 281 -9.86 16.98 -20.57
C GLN A 281 -10.26 15.53 -20.87
N PRO A 282 -11.16 14.91 -20.08
CA PRO A 282 -11.69 13.60 -20.40
C PRO A 282 -12.29 13.58 -21.81
N TRP A 283 -11.96 12.56 -22.59
CA TRP A 283 -12.45 12.37 -23.96
C TRP A 283 -13.43 11.21 -24.08
N LEU A 284 -13.68 10.50 -22.97
CA LEU A 284 -14.67 9.43 -22.85
C LEU A 284 -15.58 9.69 -21.63
N PRO A 285 -16.81 9.16 -21.63
CA PRO A 285 -17.66 9.22 -20.44
C PRO A 285 -17.06 8.40 -19.29
N ALA A 286 -17.31 8.85 -18.06
CA ALA A 286 -16.96 8.11 -16.85
C ALA A 286 -17.62 6.72 -16.87
N LEU A 287 -16.80 5.67 -16.72
CA LEU A 287 -17.30 4.31 -16.60
C LEU A 287 -17.63 4.01 -15.14
N LYS A 288 -18.78 3.37 -14.92
CA LYS A 288 -19.14 2.87 -13.59
C LYS A 288 -18.31 1.63 -13.26
N PRO A 289 -17.55 1.61 -12.15
CA PRO A 289 -16.83 0.41 -11.74
C PRO A 289 -17.80 -0.71 -11.42
N LYS A 290 -17.50 -1.92 -11.91
CA LYS A 290 -18.28 -3.12 -11.65
C LYS A 290 -17.59 -3.96 -10.59
N VAL A 291 -18.30 -4.30 -9.52
CA VAL A 291 -17.78 -5.18 -8.46
C VAL A 291 -17.88 -6.62 -8.93
N ILE A 292 -16.73 -7.30 -9.02
CA ILE A 292 -16.63 -8.73 -9.30
C ILE A 292 -16.79 -9.53 -8.01
N PHE A 293 -16.14 -9.07 -6.94
CA PHE A 293 -16.13 -9.75 -5.65
C PHE A 293 -16.06 -8.73 -4.51
N ASP A 294 -16.83 -8.95 -3.46
CA ASP A 294 -16.79 -8.19 -2.21
C ASP A 294 -17.05 -9.16 -1.06
N GLY A 295 -15.97 -9.65 -0.45
CA GLY A 295 -16.10 -10.71 0.55
C GLY A 295 -14.83 -11.01 1.34
N PRO A 296 -14.97 -11.79 2.42
CA PRO A 296 -13.81 -12.27 3.16
C PRO A 296 -13.04 -13.30 2.34
N VAL A 297 -11.72 -13.24 2.39
CA VAL A 297 -10.82 -14.27 1.86
C VAL A 297 -10.53 -15.25 3.00
N LYS A 298 -10.89 -16.52 2.80
CA LYS A 298 -10.74 -17.56 3.82
C LYS A 298 -9.47 -18.39 3.59
N GLY A 299 -8.75 -18.68 4.66
CA GLY A 299 -7.58 -19.56 4.65
C GLY A 299 -6.89 -19.66 6.01
N ALA A 300 -5.64 -20.12 6.00
CA ALA A 300 -4.89 -20.41 7.22
C ALA A 300 -4.57 -19.15 8.05
N TRP A 301 -4.57 -17.97 7.45
CA TRP A 301 -4.37 -16.68 8.12
C TRP A 301 -5.54 -16.24 9.00
N ASN A 302 -6.75 -16.83 8.84
CA ASN A 302 -7.96 -16.40 9.56
C ASN A 302 -7.85 -16.50 11.09
N LYS A 303 -6.93 -17.34 11.61
CA LYS A 303 -6.63 -17.39 13.05
C LYS A 303 -5.93 -16.13 13.57
N TYR A 304 -5.28 -15.39 12.68
CA TYR A 304 -4.48 -14.20 13.01
C TYR A 304 -5.16 -12.90 12.59
N THR A 305 -5.79 -12.88 11.41
CA THR A 305 -6.31 -11.65 10.81
C THR A 305 -7.57 -11.90 9.97
N HIS A 306 -8.32 -10.84 9.72
CA HIS A 306 -9.35 -10.86 8.69
C HIS A 306 -8.75 -10.31 7.40
N VAL A 307 -8.82 -11.10 6.32
CA VAL A 307 -8.51 -10.62 4.97
C VAL A 307 -9.81 -10.41 4.22
N TRP A 308 -9.94 -9.26 3.58
CA TRP A 308 -11.06 -8.92 2.73
C TRP A 308 -10.58 -8.64 1.32
N ARG A 309 -11.37 -9.00 0.32
CA ARG A 309 -11.14 -8.61 -1.06
C ARG A 309 -12.36 -7.88 -1.62
N TYR A 310 -12.08 -6.77 -2.27
CA TYR A 310 -12.99 -5.97 -3.06
C TYR A 310 -12.42 -5.85 -4.48
N ALA A 311 -12.79 -6.80 -5.35
CA ALA A 311 -12.29 -6.85 -6.72
C ALA A 311 -13.22 -6.06 -7.64
N LEU A 312 -12.67 -5.08 -8.33
CA LEU A 312 -13.33 -4.36 -9.42
C LEU A 312 -12.94 -4.97 -10.77
N GLU A 313 -13.84 -4.93 -11.73
CA GLU A 313 -13.52 -5.22 -13.13
C GLU A 313 -12.45 -4.22 -13.61
N PRO A 314 -11.31 -4.70 -14.16
CA PRO A 314 -10.24 -3.83 -14.62
C PRO A 314 -10.75 -2.80 -15.62
N PHE A 315 -10.26 -1.58 -15.50
CA PHE A 315 -10.54 -0.57 -16.50
C PHE A 315 -9.96 -1.03 -17.86
N PRO A 316 -10.72 -0.93 -18.97
CA PRO A 316 -10.26 -1.39 -20.28
C PRO A 316 -9.26 -0.39 -20.88
N ILE A 317 -8.01 -0.45 -20.43
CA ILE A 317 -6.90 0.27 -21.06
C ILE A 317 -6.65 -0.37 -22.43
N LYS A 318 -6.63 0.44 -23.50
CA LYS A 318 -6.38 -0.08 -24.86
C LYS A 318 -5.00 -0.75 -24.89
N SER A 319 -4.88 -1.87 -25.60
CA SER A 319 -3.66 -2.72 -25.63
C SER A 319 -2.36 -2.01 -26.06
N GLN A 320 -2.45 -0.78 -26.59
CA GLN A 320 -1.30 0.04 -27.00
C GLN A 320 -0.94 1.14 -25.97
N GLN A 321 -1.76 1.35 -24.94
CA GLN A 321 -1.46 2.31 -23.88
C GLN A 321 -0.68 1.62 -22.76
N ILE A 322 0.48 2.17 -22.42
CA ILE A 322 1.24 1.78 -21.23
C ILE A 322 0.38 2.10 -20.00
N LYS A 323 0.20 1.14 -19.10
CA LYS A 323 -0.54 1.37 -17.85
C LYS A 323 0.21 2.35 -16.98
N PHE A 324 -0.46 3.40 -16.51
CA PHE A 324 0.14 4.33 -15.56
C PHE A 324 0.52 3.59 -14.27
N VAL A 325 1.62 4.02 -13.66
CA VAL A 325 2.20 3.37 -12.48
C VAL A 325 1.14 3.23 -11.40
N ALA A 326 0.97 2.00 -10.92
CA ALA A 326 0.41 1.66 -9.62
C ALA A 326 0.74 0.21 -9.29
#